data_AF-A0A820APV9-F1
#
_entry.id   AF-A0A820APV9-F1
#
_cell.length_a   1.000
_cell.length_b   1.000
_cell.length_c   1.000
_cell.angle_alpha   90.00
_cell.angle_beta   90.00
_cell.angle_gamma   90.00
#
_symmetry.space_group_name_H-M   'P 1'
#
loop_
_entity.id
_entity.type
_entity.pdbx_description
1 polymer ?
#
loop_
_entity_poly.entity_id
_entity_poly.type
_entity_poly.pdbx_seq_one_letter_code
_entity_poly.pdbx_strand_id
1 'polypeptide(L)'
;LVTYVQFLSASGIYVVMLEVIVRKFLRCIPIRIIVVLGFGFSFHMLLQNQNVYHHTFDALIRTVLMLTGEFNYEEHLYRFENENGRYYYQIIFLLYVLFCLLITILIMNLLIANAVGEIPPLIERANVKYSIMHIKLIMDYEIFLSTFNCLIPYLKQRVKILIEQNQNEIIYPNKINRYKHKYYHIKKFFDEKRKKSLFYSNE
;
A
#
# COMPACT_ATOMS: atom_id res chain seq x y z
N LEU A 1 -7.83 5.74 -3.59
CA LEU A 1 -7.49 5.16 -2.27
C LEU A 1 -5.97 4.99 -2.11
N VAL A 2 -5.30 4.26 -3.00
CA VAL A 2 -3.84 4.05 -2.99
C VAL A 2 -3.04 5.36 -2.99
N THR A 3 -3.45 6.36 -3.79
CA THR A 3 -2.84 7.69 -3.84
C THR A 3 -2.97 8.51 -2.55
N TYR A 4 -3.99 8.24 -1.74
CA TYR A 4 -4.20 8.96 -0.47
C TYR A 4 -3.31 8.37 0.64
N VAL A 5 -3.07 7.06 0.62
CA VAL A 5 -2.18 6.35 1.57
C VAL A 5 -0.70 6.66 1.32
N GLN A 6 -0.33 6.99 0.07
CA GLN A 6 1.01 7.47 -0.28
C GLN A 6 1.39 8.79 0.42
N PHE A 7 0.41 9.56 0.88
CA PHE A 7 0.60 10.88 1.48
C PHE A 7 0.99 10.82 2.98
N LEU A 8 0.74 9.70 3.66
CA LEU A 8 1.25 9.48 5.02
C LEU A 8 2.71 8.99 4.92
N SER A 9 3.60 9.94 5.20
CA SER A 9 5.04 10.02 4.93
C SER A 9 5.96 8.89 5.42
N ALA A 10 5.43 7.79 5.98
CA ALA A 10 6.20 6.63 6.39
C ALA A 10 5.81 5.32 5.65
N SER A 11 4.54 5.15 5.28
CA SER A 11 4.03 3.93 4.64
C SER A 11 4.05 3.95 3.11
N GLY A 12 4.28 5.12 2.50
CA GLY A 12 4.28 5.27 1.05
C GLY A 12 5.27 4.35 0.32
N ILE A 13 6.38 3.98 0.99
CA ILE A 13 7.48 3.19 0.36
C ILE A 13 6.95 1.83 -0.01
N TYR A 14 6.37 1.21 1.00
CA TYR A 14 5.83 -0.13 0.95
C TYR A 14 4.66 -0.20 -0.02
N VAL A 15 3.82 0.84 -0.09
CA VAL A 15 2.71 0.90 -1.06
C VAL A 15 3.23 0.96 -2.51
N VAL A 16 4.25 1.77 -2.79
CA VAL A 16 4.85 1.87 -4.12
C VAL A 16 5.56 0.56 -4.50
N MET A 17 6.30 -0.05 -3.56
CA MET A 17 6.95 -1.35 -3.78
C MET A 17 5.91 -2.47 -4.01
N LEU A 18 4.84 -2.50 -3.21
CA LEU A 18 3.75 -3.46 -3.33
C LEU A 18 3.07 -3.34 -4.70
N GLU A 19 2.79 -2.14 -5.17
CA GLU A 19 2.18 -1.93 -6.50
C GLU A 19 3.06 -2.55 -7.60
N VAL A 20 4.38 -2.35 -7.51
CA VAL A 20 5.31 -2.92 -8.48
C VAL A 20 5.33 -4.45 -8.40
N ILE A 21 5.35 -5.03 -7.19
CA ILE A 21 5.32 -6.48 -6.99
C ILE A 21 4.01 -7.08 -7.51
N VAL A 22 2.86 -6.46 -7.21
CA VAL A 22 1.54 -6.90 -7.70
C VAL A 22 1.46 -6.83 -9.21
N ARG A 23 1.97 -5.76 -9.84
CA ARG A 23 1.99 -5.65 -11.30
C ARG A 23 2.84 -6.74 -11.96
N LYS A 24 3.98 -7.08 -11.35
CA LYS A 24 4.84 -8.19 -11.80
C LYS A 24 4.14 -9.54 -11.63
N PHE A 25 3.47 -9.76 -10.50
CA PHE A 25 2.65 -10.94 -10.26
C PHE A 25 1.58 -11.12 -11.34
N LEU A 26 0.84 -10.04 -11.66
CA LEU A 26 -0.19 -10.05 -12.71
C LEU A 26 0.38 -10.41 -14.09
N ARG A 27 1.60 -9.97 -14.41
CA ARG A 27 2.27 -10.29 -15.68
C ARG A 27 2.57 -11.79 -15.84
N CYS A 28 2.69 -12.53 -14.74
CA CYS A 28 2.94 -13.98 -14.73
C CYS A 28 1.65 -14.83 -14.68
N ILE A 29 0.47 -14.23 -14.55
CA ILE A 29 -0.81 -14.96 -14.56
C ILE A 29 -1.08 -15.72 -15.87
N PRO A 30 -0.83 -15.20 -17.09
CA PRO A 30 -1.27 -15.88 -18.31
C PRO A 30 -0.64 -17.26 -18.50
N ILE A 31 0.65 -17.41 -18.17
CA ILE A 31 1.33 -18.72 -18.26
C ILE A 31 0.77 -19.72 -17.24
N ARG A 32 0.29 -19.25 -16.08
CA ARG A 32 -0.35 -20.10 -15.06
C ARG A 32 -1.76 -20.53 -15.48
N ILE A 33 -2.50 -19.63 -16.14
CA ILE A 33 -3.86 -19.94 -16.64
C ILE A 33 -3.81 -21.08 -17.66
N ILE A 34 -2.85 -21.08 -18.59
CA ILE A 34 -2.72 -22.13 -19.61
C ILE A 34 -2.53 -23.50 -18.97
N VAL A 35 -1.71 -23.58 -17.90
CA VAL A 35 -1.50 -24.83 -17.16
C VAL A 35 -2.78 -25.26 -16.44
N VAL A 36 -3.45 -24.35 -15.73
CA VAL A 36 -4.71 -24.66 -15.02
C VAL A 36 -5.78 -25.15 -15.99
N LEU A 37 -5.90 -24.53 -17.17
CA LEU A 37 -6.82 -24.98 -18.21
C LEU A 37 -6.44 -26.38 -18.71
N GLY A 38 -5.18 -26.63 -19.05
CA GLY A 38 -4.72 -27.94 -19.53
C GLY A 38 -5.00 -29.07 -18.55
N PHE A 39 -4.65 -28.88 -17.28
CA PHE A 39 -4.94 -29.87 -16.24
C PHE A 39 -6.42 -29.95 -15.88
N GLY A 40 -7.15 -28.85 -15.87
CA GLY A 40 -8.58 -28.87 -15.55
C GLY A 40 -9.41 -29.56 -16.62
N PHE A 41 -9.09 -29.40 -17.90
CA PHE A 41 -9.69 -30.21 -18.96
C PHE A 41 -9.29 -31.69 -18.86
N SER A 42 -8.02 -31.97 -18.52
CA SER A 42 -7.56 -33.35 -18.30
C SER A 42 -8.36 -34.02 -17.17
N PHE A 43 -8.54 -33.34 -16.04
CA PHE A 43 -9.32 -33.85 -14.91
C PHE A 43 -10.81 -33.98 -15.24
N HIS A 44 -11.38 -33.03 -15.99
CA HIS A 44 -12.78 -33.13 -16.42
C HIS A 44 -13.01 -34.40 -17.26
N MET A 45 -12.15 -34.68 -18.24
CA MET A 45 -12.26 -35.89 -19.06
C MET A 45 -12.00 -37.16 -18.24
N LEU A 46 -11.01 -37.14 -17.35
CA LEU A 46 -10.57 -38.32 -16.61
C LEU A 46 -11.40 -38.60 -15.35
N LEU A 47 -12.15 -37.66 -14.83
CA LEU A 47 -12.94 -37.81 -13.60
C LEU A 47 -14.42 -37.47 -13.80
N GLN A 48 -14.91 -37.40 -15.04
CA GLN A 48 -16.31 -37.05 -15.37
C GLN A 48 -17.37 -37.87 -14.61
N ASN A 49 -17.04 -39.08 -14.17
CA ASN A 49 -17.93 -39.95 -13.40
C ASN A 49 -18.18 -39.44 -11.95
N GLN A 50 -17.40 -38.46 -11.50
CA GLN A 50 -17.54 -37.83 -10.20
C GLN A 50 -18.38 -36.55 -10.33
N ASN A 51 -19.35 -36.37 -9.43
CA ASN A 51 -20.23 -35.19 -9.43
C ASN A 51 -19.44 -33.85 -9.42
N VAL A 52 -18.26 -33.84 -8.78
CA VAL A 52 -17.40 -32.65 -8.66
C VAL A 52 -16.76 -32.24 -9.98
N TYR A 53 -16.61 -33.16 -10.95
CA TYR A 53 -15.96 -32.92 -12.24
C TYR A 53 -16.93 -33.02 -13.41
N HIS A 54 -18.23 -33.17 -13.15
CA HIS A 54 -19.25 -33.34 -14.18
C HIS A 54 -19.37 -32.10 -15.07
N HIS A 55 -19.24 -30.90 -14.49
CA HIS A 55 -19.19 -29.66 -15.27
C HIS A 55 -17.75 -29.19 -15.44
N THR A 56 -17.44 -28.71 -16.64
CA THR A 56 -16.09 -28.21 -16.98
C THR A 56 -15.69 -27.02 -16.10
N PHE A 57 -16.64 -26.14 -15.75
CA PHE A 57 -16.39 -25.01 -14.85
C PHE A 57 -16.04 -25.48 -13.42
N ASP A 58 -16.76 -26.47 -12.90
CA ASP A 58 -16.51 -27.01 -11.56
C ASP A 58 -15.15 -27.73 -11.50
N ALA A 59 -14.80 -28.46 -12.57
CA ALA A 59 -13.47 -29.07 -12.71
C ALA A 59 -12.35 -28.02 -12.73
N LEU A 60 -12.54 -26.88 -13.40
CA LEU A 60 -11.58 -25.77 -13.40
C LEU A 60 -11.42 -25.14 -12.02
N ILE A 61 -12.54 -24.85 -11.33
CA ILE A 61 -12.51 -24.32 -9.96
C ILE A 61 -11.79 -25.30 -9.03
N ARG A 62 -12.08 -26.60 -9.16
CA ARG A 62 -11.43 -27.65 -8.38
C ARG A 62 -9.93 -27.70 -8.63
N THR A 63 -9.51 -27.54 -9.88
CA THR A 63 -8.08 -27.47 -10.27
C THR A 63 -7.38 -26.24 -9.67
N VAL A 64 -8.08 -25.10 -9.56
CA VAL A 64 -7.56 -23.90 -8.88
C VAL A 64 -7.45 -24.10 -7.36
N LEU A 65 -8.41 -24.77 -6.73
CA LEU A 65 -8.30 -25.13 -5.30
C LEU A 65 -7.11 -26.05 -5.05
N MET A 66 -6.90 -27.03 -5.93
CA MET A 66 -5.73 -27.91 -5.86
C MET A 66 -4.41 -27.17 -6.10
N LEU A 67 -4.42 -26.09 -6.89
CA LEU A 67 -3.26 -25.20 -7.03
C LEU A 67 -2.89 -24.51 -5.69
N THR A 68 -3.85 -24.31 -4.79
CA THR A 68 -3.63 -23.72 -3.46
C THR A 68 -3.08 -24.75 -2.46
N GLY A 69 -3.02 -26.03 -2.84
CA GLY A 69 -2.57 -27.13 -2.00
C GLY A 69 -3.72 -27.89 -1.31
N GLU A 70 -4.97 -27.61 -1.67
CA GLU A 70 -6.12 -28.37 -1.16
C GLU A 70 -6.29 -29.67 -1.97
N PHE A 71 -5.87 -30.80 -1.39
CA PHE A 71 -5.99 -32.12 -2.01
C PHE A 71 -6.97 -33.00 -1.22
N ASN A 72 -8.21 -33.10 -1.68
CA ASN A 72 -9.17 -34.08 -1.14
C ASN A 72 -9.12 -35.37 -1.97
N TYR A 73 -7.98 -36.05 -1.97
CA TYR A 73 -7.81 -37.28 -2.75
C TYR A 73 -8.57 -38.47 -2.13
N GLU A 74 -8.77 -38.48 -0.81
CA GLU A 74 -9.32 -39.63 -0.08
C GLU A 74 -10.73 -40.01 -0.48
N GLU A 75 -11.65 -39.04 -0.61
CA GLU A 75 -13.05 -39.30 -0.98
C GLU A 75 -13.19 -39.80 -2.42
N HIS A 76 -12.28 -39.39 -3.30
CA HIS A 76 -12.28 -39.78 -4.71
C HIS A 76 -11.71 -41.19 -4.91
N LEU A 77 -10.83 -41.66 -4.03
CA LEU A 77 -10.18 -42.98 -4.10
C LEU A 77 -11.12 -44.14 -3.80
N TYR A 78 -11.86 -44.06 -2.69
CA TYR A 78 -12.68 -45.17 -2.19
C TYR A 78 -13.80 -45.60 -3.14
N ARG A 79 -14.24 -44.70 -4.02
CA ARG A 79 -15.32 -44.99 -4.97
C ARG A 79 -14.89 -45.86 -6.16
N PHE A 80 -13.61 -45.80 -6.55
CA PHE A 80 -13.09 -46.53 -7.72
C PHE A 80 -12.49 -47.90 -7.36
N GLU A 81 -12.15 -48.15 -6.10
CA GLU A 81 -11.62 -49.45 -5.66
C GLU A 81 -12.66 -50.58 -5.76
N ASN A 82 -13.95 -50.24 -5.72
CA ASN A 82 -15.06 -51.19 -5.82
C ASN A 82 -15.39 -51.64 -7.27
N GLU A 83 -14.86 -50.97 -8.31
CA GLU A 83 -15.27 -51.17 -9.70
C GLU A 83 -14.11 -51.60 -10.62
N ASN A 84 -13.47 -52.77 -10.39
CA ASN A 84 -12.53 -53.48 -11.31
C ASN A 84 -11.49 -52.65 -12.12
N GLY A 85 -11.24 -51.39 -11.76
CA GLY A 85 -10.63 -50.36 -12.60
C GLY A 85 -9.21 -50.02 -12.16
N ARG A 86 -8.45 -51.02 -11.69
CA ARG A 86 -7.10 -50.83 -11.11
C ARG A 86 -6.14 -50.03 -12.01
N TYR A 87 -6.20 -50.23 -13.32
CA TYR A 87 -5.35 -49.52 -14.29
C TYR A 87 -5.77 -48.05 -14.47
N TYR A 88 -7.07 -47.79 -14.49
CA TYR A 88 -7.60 -46.43 -14.56
C TYR A 88 -7.23 -45.62 -13.31
N TYR A 89 -7.27 -46.28 -12.15
CA TYR A 89 -6.83 -45.70 -10.89
C TYR A 89 -5.35 -45.31 -10.89
N GLN A 90 -4.46 -46.18 -11.37
CA GLN A 90 -3.03 -45.89 -11.46
C GLN A 90 -2.72 -44.66 -12.33
N ILE A 91 -3.46 -44.49 -13.44
CA ILE A 91 -3.30 -43.34 -14.34
C ILE A 91 -3.73 -42.05 -13.65
N ILE A 92 -4.86 -42.05 -12.93
CA ILE A 92 -5.34 -40.88 -12.16
C ILE A 92 -4.32 -40.51 -11.09
N PHE A 93 -3.83 -41.49 -10.32
CA PHE A 93 -2.84 -41.24 -9.27
C PHE A 93 -1.54 -40.63 -9.83
N LEU A 94 -1.03 -41.18 -10.94
CA LEU A 94 0.16 -40.66 -11.60
C LEU A 94 -0.07 -39.21 -12.10
N LEU A 95 -1.24 -38.94 -12.69
CA LEU A 95 -1.63 -37.60 -13.14
C LEU A 95 -1.66 -36.60 -11.96
N TYR A 96 -2.21 -37.00 -10.81
CA TYR A 96 -2.20 -36.17 -9.59
C TYR A 96 -0.78 -35.87 -9.09
N VAL A 97 0.08 -36.87 -9.01
CA VAL A 97 1.48 -36.68 -8.57
C VAL A 97 2.24 -35.77 -9.54
N LEU A 98 2.07 -35.98 -10.84
CA LEU A 98 2.67 -35.12 -11.87
C LEU A 98 2.18 -33.67 -11.75
N PHE A 99 0.87 -33.49 -11.54
CA PHE A 99 0.27 -32.18 -11.33
C PHE A 99 0.80 -31.49 -10.06
N CYS A 100 0.94 -32.20 -8.94
CA CYS A 100 1.54 -31.68 -7.70
C CYS A 100 2.98 -31.21 -7.91
N LEU A 101 3.80 -31.99 -8.61
CA LEU A 101 5.17 -31.59 -8.95
C LEU A 101 5.18 -30.33 -9.82
N LEU A 102 4.33 -30.26 -10.84
CA LEU A 102 4.23 -29.11 -11.72
C LEU A 102 3.73 -27.85 -11.01
N ILE A 103 2.73 -27.95 -10.13
CA ILE A 103 2.29 -26.80 -9.30
C ILE A 103 3.40 -26.33 -8.38
N THR A 104 4.11 -27.25 -7.74
CA THR A 104 5.20 -26.90 -6.81
C THR A 104 6.29 -26.13 -7.56
N ILE A 105 6.64 -26.58 -8.78
CA ILE A 105 7.58 -25.87 -9.67
C ILE A 105 6.99 -24.52 -10.12
N LEU A 106 5.72 -24.44 -10.49
CA LEU A 106 5.09 -23.21 -10.99
C LEU A 106 4.91 -22.14 -9.90
N ILE A 107 4.56 -22.54 -8.67
CA ILE A 107 4.38 -21.62 -7.55
C ILE A 107 5.73 -21.23 -6.98
N MET A 108 6.57 -22.19 -6.60
CA MET A 108 7.83 -21.86 -5.92
C MET A 108 8.83 -21.27 -6.90
N ASN A 109 8.98 -21.84 -8.10
CA ASN A 109 10.09 -21.42 -8.97
C ASN A 109 9.71 -20.23 -9.84
N LEU A 110 8.49 -20.14 -10.40
CA LEU A 110 8.19 -19.02 -11.30
C LEU A 110 7.93 -17.69 -10.55
N LEU A 111 7.32 -17.71 -9.37
CA LEU A 111 7.11 -16.50 -8.57
C LEU A 111 8.40 -15.99 -7.96
N ILE A 112 9.14 -16.88 -7.30
CA ILE A 112 10.34 -16.51 -6.56
C ILE A 112 11.47 -16.20 -7.56
N ALA A 113 11.66 -16.98 -8.63
CA ALA A 113 12.69 -16.66 -9.63
C ALA A 113 12.41 -15.36 -10.39
N ASN A 114 11.15 -15.07 -10.71
CA ASN A 114 10.79 -13.80 -11.38
C ASN A 114 10.88 -12.59 -10.42
N ALA A 115 10.70 -12.79 -9.11
CA ALA A 115 10.81 -11.73 -8.12
C ALA A 115 12.27 -11.49 -7.68
N VAL A 116 13.03 -12.54 -7.40
CA VAL A 116 14.38 -12.47 -6.78
C VAL A 116 15.38 -11.75 -7.66
N GLY A 117 15.39 -11.99 -8.97
CA GLY A 117 16.30 -11.30 -9.89
C GLY A 117 16.02 -9.80 -10.01
N GLU A 118 14.79 -9.37 -9.73
CA GLU A 118 14.36 -8.00 -9.94
C GLU A 118 14.25 -7.17 -8.64
N ILE A 119 14.39 -7.80 -7.46
CA ILE A 119 14.35 -7.11 -6.16
C ILE A 119 15.53 -6.13 -5.99
N PRO A 120 16.80 -6.51 -6.24
CA PRO A 120 17.93 -5.60 -6.02
C PRO A 120 17.84 -4.27 -6.81
N PRO A 121 17.61 -4.27 -8.14
CA PRO A 121 17.49 -3.02 -8.88
C PRO A 121 16.19 -2.25 -8.55
N LEU A 122 15.15 -2.93 -8.05
CA LEU A 122 13.92 -2.27 -7.61
C LEU A 122 14.15 -1.47 -6.32
N ILE A 123 14.91 -2.02 -5.38
CA ILE A 123 15.24 -1.36 -4.11
C ILE A 123 16.06 -0.09 -4.36
N GLU A 124 17.06 -0.16 -5.24
CA GLU A 124 17.90 0.99 -5.57
C GLU A 124 17.07 2.14 -6.17
N ARG A 125 16.20 1.83 -7.14
CA ARG A 125 15.28 2.80 -7.74
C ARG A 125 14.29 3.38 -6.73
N ALA A 126 13.80 2.54 -5.82
CA ALA A 126 12.91 2.99 -4.76
C ALA A 126 13.64 3.95 -3.81
N ASN A 127 14.86 3.65 -3.38
CA ASN A 127 15.66 4.51 -2.49
C ASN A 127 15.93 5.89 -3.11
N VAL A 128 16.23 5.94 -4.40
CA VAL A 128 16.37 7.21 -5.13
C VAL A 128 15.06 7.98 -5.15
N LYS A 129 13.95 7.30 -5.50
CA LYS A 129 12.61 7.92 -5.50
C LYS A 129 12.21 8.42 -4.12
N TYR A 130 12.61 7.71 -3.07
CA TYR A 130 12.43 8.10 -1.67
C TYR A 130 13.16 9.37 -1.33
N SER A 131 14.44 9.41 -1.66
CA SER A 131 15.28 10.58 -1.41
C SER A 131 14.70 11.83 -2.07
N ILE A 132 14.23 11.71 -3.32
CA ILE A 132 13.57 12.80 -4.05
C ILE A 132 12.27 13.24 -3.36
N MET A 133 11.44 12.29 -2.91
CA MET A 133 10.19 12.60 -2.23
C MET A 133 10.43 13.32 -0.89
N HIS A 134 11.43 12.90 -0.11
CA HIS A 134 11.82 13.57 1.13
C HIS A 134 12.34 14.99 0.86
N ILE A 135 13.21 15.16 -0.14
CA ILE A 135 13.74 16.48 -0.51
C ILE A 135 12.59 17.41 -0.94
N LYS A 136 11.64 16.92 -1.74
CA LYS A 136 10.49 17.71 -2.17
C LYS A 136 9.62 18.16 -0.99
N LEU A 137 9.35 17.26 -0.05
CA LEU A 137 8.62 17.61 1.18
C LEU A 137 9.36 18.70 1.96
N ILE A 138 10.67 18.54 2.20
CA ILE A 138 11.48 19.54 2.92
C ILE A 138 11.42 20.89 2.20
N MET A 139 11.54 20.90 0.88
CA MET A 139 11.48 22.11 0.06
C MET A 139 10.11 22.80 0.14
N ASP A 140 9.02 22.04 0.12
CA ASP A 140 7.66 22.56 0.30
C ASP A 140 7.49 23.18 1.70
N TYR A 141 8.05 22.55 2.74
CA TYR A 141 8.09 23.10 4.09
C TYR A 141 8.95 24.37 4.20
N GLU A 142 10.13 24.41 3.58
CA GLU A 142 11.00 25.59 3.57
C GLU A 142 10.36 26.77 2.87
N ILE A 143 9.72 26.55 1.71
CA ILE A 143 9.00 27.59 0.97
C ILE A 143 7.83 28.11 1.81
N PHE A 144 7.07 27.22 2.44
CA PHE A 144 6.01 27.60 3.36
C PHE A 144 6.56 28.45 4.52
N LEU A 145 7.61 27.98 5.19
CA LEU A 145 8.19 28.64 6.37
C LEU A 145 8.85 29.98 6.00
N SER A 146 9.51 30.08 4.85
CA SER A 146 10.04 31.32 4.27
C SER A 146 8.92 32.33 3.97
N THR A 147 7.81 31.85 3.41
CA THR A 147 6.61 32.68 3.21
C THR A 147 6.08 33.19 4.54
N PHE A 148 6.02 32.36 5.59
CA PHE A 148 5.64 32.80 6.94
C PHE A 148 6.63 33.80 7.53
N ASN A 149 7.94 33.58 7.38
CA ASN A 149 8.98 34.49 7.86
C ASN A 149 8.97 35.84 7.15
N CYS A 150 8.52 35.91 5.89
CA CYS A 150 8.29 37.17 5.17
C CYS A 150 6.92 37.79 5.52
N LEU A 151 5.90 36.96 5.73
CA LEU A 151 4.54 37.39 6.07
C LEU A 151 4.47 38.01 7.48
N ILE A 152 5.22 37.48 8.45
CA ILE A 152 5.26 37.98 9.84
C ILE A 152 5.71 39.47 9.91
N PRO A 153 6.86 39.89 9.33
CA PRO A 153 7.25 41.29 9.32
C PRO A 153 6.29 42.15 8.46
N TYR A 154 5.77 41.62 7.35
CA TYR A 154 4.78 42.33 6.53
C TYR A 154 3.48 42.61 7.32
N LEU A 155 2.96 41.63 8.03
CA LEU A 155 1.80 41.76 8.92
C LEU A 155 2.11 42.69 10.10
N LYS A 156 3.32 42.62 10.68
CA LYS A 156 3.75 43.52 11.75
C LYS A 156 3.79 44.99 11.29
N GLN A 157 4.26 45.23 10.06
CA GLN A 157 4.27 46.55 9.44
C GLN A 157 2.84 47.04 9.15
N ARG A 158 2.00 46.19 8.55
CA ARG A 158 0.58 46.48 8.27
C ARG A 158 -0.20 46.80 9.55
N VAL A 159 -0.01 46.02 10.61
CA VAL A 159 -0.64 46.25 11.92
C VAL A 159 -0.12 47.54 12.55
N LYS A 160 1.18 47.86 12.43
CA LYS A 160 1.74 49.14 12.90
C LYS A 160 1.07 50.33 12.20
N ILE A 161 0.96 50.28 10.87
CA ILE A 161 0.29 51.32 10.07
C ILE A 161 -1.19 51.46 10.45
N LEU A 162 -1.89 50.34 10.67
CA LEU A 162 -3.30 50.35 11.11
C LEU A 162 -3.50 50.88 12.54
N ILE A 163 -2.50 50.71 13.43
CA ILE A 163 -2.50 51.31 14.76
C ILE A 163 -2.21 52.82 14.68
N GLU A 164 -1.25 53.24 13.85
CA GLU A 164 -0.93 54.66 13.60
C GLU A 164 -2.10 55.41 12.96
N GLN A 165 -2.82 54.78 12.02
CA GLN A 165 -4.03 55.38 11.44
C GLN A 165 -5.18 55.50 12.45
N ASN A 166 -5.28 54.61 13.44
CA ASN A 166 -6.26 54.68 14.53
C ASN A 166 -5.88 55.66 15.65
N GLN A 167 -4.66 56.19 15.71
CA GLN A 167 -4.26 57.20 16.71
C GLN A 167 -4.61 58.64 16.30
N ASN A 168 -5.04 58.87 15.05
CA ASN A 168 -5.48 60.18 14.57
C ASN A 168 -6.95 60.51 14.91
N GLU A 169 -7.66 59.63 15.62
CA GLU A 169 -8.91 60.00 16.27
C GLU A 169 -8.60 60.71 17.61
N ILE A 170 -8.98 61.98 17.71
CA ILE A 170 -8.81 62.82 18.89
C ILE A 170 -9.56 62.18 20.07
N ILE A 171 -8.83 61.59 21.01
CA ILE A 171 -9.39 60.97 22.21
C ILE A 171 -9.73 62.06 23.23
N TYR A 172 -11.02 62.31 23.46
CA TYR A 172 -11.48 63.12 24.59
C TYR A 172 -11.16 62.41 25.92
N PRO A 173 -10.76 63.13 26.99
CA PRO A 173 -10.07 62.59 28.16
C PRO A 173 -10.89 61.66 29.07
N ASN A 174 -12.10 61.23 28.68
CA ASN A 174 -13.01 60.49 29.55
C ASN A 174 -13.46 59.10 29.04
N LYS A 175 -12.68 58.43 28.16
CA LYS A 175 -12.98 57.04 27.71
C LYS A 175 -11.79 56.07 27.78
N ILE A 176 -10.83 56.29 28.67
CA ILE A 176 -9.68 55.40 28.87
C ILE A 176 -10.07 54.29 29.86
N ASN A 177 -10.79 53.26 29.41
CA ASN A 177 -10.86 52.04 30.25
C ASN A 177 -11.05 50.68 29.54
N ARG A 178 -11.17 50.62 28.21
CA ARG A 178 -11.35 49.31 27.51
C ARG A 178 -10.14 48.81 26.71
N TYR A 179 -9.29 49.69 26.18
CA TYR A 179 -8.20 49.29 25.27
C TYR A 179 -6.93 48.80 25.98
N LYS A 180 -6.69 49.26 27.22
CA LYS A 180 -5.52 48.86 28.01
C LYS A 180 -5.54 47.37 28.36
N HIS A 181 -6.74 46.80 28.57
CA HIS A 181 -6.90 45.39 28.97
C HIS A 181 -6.61 44.41 27.81
N LYS A 182 -6.98 44.76 26.57
CA LYS A 182 -6.77 43.88 25.40
C LYS A 182 -5.29 43.76 25.02
N TYR A 183 -4.51 44.82 25.21
CA TYR A 183 -3.07 44.83 24.94
C TYR A 183 -2.26 43.98 25.94
N TYR A 184 -2.68 43.93 27.21
CA TYR A 184 -2.00 43.11 28.22
C TYR A 184 -2.12 41.60 27.92
N HIS A 185 -3.30 41.14 27.50
CA HIS A 185 -3.50 39.72 27.18
C HIS A 185 -2.73 39.28 25.93
N ILE A 186 -2.70 40.12 24.89
CA ILE A 186 -1.97 39.79 23.66
C ILE A 186 -0.46 39.79 23.91
N LYS A 187 0.06 40.76 24.69
CA LYS A 187 1.48 40.80 25.07
C LYS A 187 1.88 39.58 25.92
N LYS A 188 1.05 39.19 26.89
CA LYS A 188 1.30 38.02 27.75
C LYS A 188 1.30 36.71 26.95
N PHE A 189 0.40 36.55 25.97
CA PHE A 189 0.36 35.36 25.11
C PHE A 189 1.62 35.22 24.22
N PHE A 190 2.13 36.32 23.69
CA PHE A 190 3.36 36.30 22.89
C PHE A 190 4.61 36.05 23.73
N ASP A 191 4.67 36.57 24.96
CA ASP A 191 5.80 36.33 25.87
C ASP A 191 5.84 34.87 26.38
N GLU A 192 4.68 34.23 26.62
CA GLU A 192 4.61 32.80 26.98
C GLU A 192 5.07 31.89 25.83
N LYS A 193 4.66 32.16 24.59
CA LYS A 193 5.11 31.39 23.42
C LYS A 193 6.62 31.54 23.18
N ARG A 194 7.18 32.72 23.42
CA ARG A 194 8.62 32.99 23.26
C ARG A 194 9.46 32.29 24.34
N LYS A 195 8.96 32.15 25.57
CA LYS A 195 9.63 31.33 26.60
C LYS A 195 9.63 29.85 26.24
N LYS A 196 8.53 29.29 25.74
CA LYS A 196 8.47 27.87 25.33
C LYS A 196 9.41 27.52 24.19
N SER A 197 9.66 28.43 23.23
CA SER A 197 10.62 28.17 22.14
C SER A 197 12.10 28.20 22.58
N LEU A 198 12.42 28.87 23.68
CA LEU A 198 13.79 28.93 24.23
C LEU A 198 14.16 27.72 25.09
N PHE A 199 13.17 26.99 25.62
CA PHE A 199 13.42 25.77 26.40
C PHE A 199 13.70 24.53 25.52
N TYR A 200 13.28 24.51 24.25
CA TYR A 200 13.52 23.39 23.33
C TYR A 200 14.85 23.48 22.54
N SER A 201 15.66 24.53 22.72
CA SER A 201 16.97 24.63 22.06
C SER A 201 18.17 24.44 23.00
N ASN A 202 17.94 24.07 24.26
CA ASN A 202 18.97 23.89 25.28
C ASN A 202 18.93 22.49 25.95
N GLU A 203 18.25 21.52 25.33
CA GLU A 203 18.41 20.06 25.56
C GLU A 203 18.87 19.43 24.25
#